data_AF-A0AAU4ZK06-F1
#
_entry.id   AF-A0AAU4ZK06-F1
#
_cell.length_a   1.000
_cell.length_b   1.000
_cell.length_c   1.000
_cell.angle_alpha   90.00
_cell.angle_beta   90.00
_cell.angle_gamma   90.00
#
_symmetry.space_group_name_H-M   'P 1'
#
loop_
_entity.id
_entity.type
_entity.pdbx_description
1 polymer ?
#
loop_
_entity_poly.entity_id
_entity_poly.type
_entity_poly.pdbx_seq_one_letter_code
_entity_poly.pdbx_strand_id
1 'polypeptide(L)'
;MAMVMPAISESSRPLYRAEGLPRPEEDDRERMRALLGLIRSAPTGMRPSELEKEVARAKIVPGTDKYQRYGILIGLAEIGVLPSPALPPMWDRFIPTAERHSASRRLRGAPRSDITAPLAGRRGGIDEQRASWLLDT
;
A
#
# COMPACT_ATOMS: atom_id res chain seq x y z
N MET A 1 7.52 -32.52 23.89
CA MET A 1 6.18 -32.60 23.26
C MET A 1 6.22 -31.82 21.95
N ALA A 2 6.27 -32.51 20.81
CA ALA A 2 6.17 -31.86 19.50
C ALA A 2 4.70 -31.68 19.15
N MET A 3 4.28 -30.44 18.89
CA MET A 3 2.94 -30.13 18.42
C MET A 3 2.87 -30.49 16.93
N VAL A 4 2.19 -31.59 16.61
CA VAL A 4 1.87 -31.95 15.23
C VAL A 4 0.82 -30.96 14.74
N MET A 5 1.21 -30.05 13.85
CA MET A 5 0.26 -29.21 13.12
C MET A 5 -0.58 -30.11 12.20
N PRO A 6 -1.92 -30.08 12.27
CA PRO A 6 -2.76 -30.88 11.39
C PRO A 6 -2.54 -30.46 9.94
N ALA A 7 -2.52 -31.45 9.04
CA ALA A 7 -2.50 -31.21 7.61
C ALA A 7 -3.68 -30.32 7.21
N ILE A 8 -3.40 -29.25 6.48
CA ILE A 8 -4.40 -28.31 5.98
C ILE A 8 -5.34 -29.10 5.06
N SER A 9 -6.62 -29.17 5.43
CA SER A 9 -7.65 -29.87 4.65
C SER A 9 -7.73 -29.27 3.23
N GLU A 10 -7.98 -30.12 2.23
CA GLU A 10 -8.06 -29.72 0.82
C GLU A 10 -9.11 -28.64 0.54
N SER A 11 -10.11 -28.48 1.43
CA SER A 11 -11.14 -27.44 1.35
C SER A 11 -10.66 -26.04 1.73
N SER A 12 -9.43 -25.89 2.25
CA SER A 12 -8.84 -24.61 2.65
C SER A 12 -7.86 -24.04 1.61
N ARG A 13 -7.84 -24.61 0.39
CA ARG A 13 -7.02 -24.08 -0.71
C ARG A 13 -7.67 -22.80 -1.26
N PRO A 14 -6.89 -21.72 -1.49
CA PRO A 14 -7.44 -20.45 -1.94
C PRO A 14 -8.07 -20.57 -3.35
N LEU A 15 -9.24 -19.95 -3.52
CA LEU A 15 -10.13 -20.01 -4.69
C LEU A 15 -9.47 -19.67 -6.04
N TYR A 16 -8.35 -18.95 -6.05
CA TYR A 16 -7.68 -18.47 -7.27
C TYR A 16 -7.13 -19.58 -8.19
N ARG A 17 -7.07 -20.84 -7.73
CA ARG A 17 -6.52 -21.94 -8.53
C ARG A 17 -7.47 -22.47 -9.60
N ALA A 18 -8.78 -22.26 -9.43
CA ALA A 18 -9.81 -22.77 -10.36
C ALA A 18 -10.29 -21.70 -11.34
N GLU A 19 -10.39 -20.44 -10.91
CA GLU A 19 -10.97 -19.33 -11.71
C GLU A 19 -9.91 -18.39 -12.32
N GLY A 20 -8.63 -18.64 -12.04
CA GLY A 20 -7.53 -17.76 -12.44
C GLY A 20 -7.31 -16.60 -11.47
N LEU A 21 -6.34 -15.75 -11.79
CA LEU A 21 -6.11 -14.53 -11.02
C LEU A 21 -7.21 -13.50 -11.32
N PRO A 22 -7.70 -12.76 -10.32
CA PRO A 22 -8.63 -11.68 -10.56
C PRO A 22 -8.00 -10.66 -11.52
N ARG A 23 -8.79 -10.23 -12.50
CA ARG A 23 -8.40 -9.17 -13.44
C ARG A 23 -9.14 -7.89 -13.05
N PRO A 24 -8.47 -6.73 -13.05
CA PRO A 24 -9.14 -5.48 -12.77
C PRO A 24 -10.21 -5.20 -13.83
N GLU A 25 -11.41 -4.87 -13.38
CA GLU A 25 -12.49 -4.37 -14.23
C GLU A 25 -12.29 -2.89 -14.55
N GLU A 26 -13.09 -2.33 -15.47
CA GLU A 26 -12.95 -0.90 -15.79
C GLU A 26 -13.29 0.00 -14.59
N ASP A 27 -14.23 -0.40 -13.73
CA ASP A 27 -14.53 0.31 -12.47
C ASP A 27 -13.31 0.32 -11.53
N ASP A 28 -12.56 -0.79 -11.44
CA ASP A 28 -11.31 -0.84 -10.66
C ASP A 28 -10.28 0.15 -11.21
N ARG A 29 -10.15 0.21 -12.54
CA ARG A 29 -9.23 1.15 -13.21
C ARG A 29 -9.65 2.59 -13.00
N GLU A 30 -10.94 2.92 -13.11
CA GLU A 30 -11.47 4.26 -12.85
C GLU A 30 -11.21 4.69 -11.40
N ARG A 31 -11.46 3.81 -10.43
CA ARG A 31 -11.14 4.06 -9.03
C ARG A 31 -9.65 4.24 -8.80
N MET A 32 -8.81 3.43 -9.44
CA MET A 32 -7.36 3.59 -9.37
C MET A 32 -6.93 4.95 -9.95
N ARG A 33 -7.43 5.35 -11.12
CA ARG A 33 -7.17 6.67 -11.72
C ARG A 33 -7.59 7.81 -10.78
N ALA A 34 -8.79 7.71 -10.20
CA ALA A 34 -9.29 8.71 -9.25
C ALA A 34 -8.41 8.79 -7.98
N LEU A 35 -7.99 7.64 -7.44
CA LEU A 35 -7.12 7.58 -6.27
C LEU A 35 -5.75 8.20 -6.55
N LEU A 36 -5.11 7.83 -7.66
CA LEU A 36 -3.82 8.39 -8.06
C LEU A 36 -3.94 9.90 -8.33
N GLY A 37 -5.04 10.34 -8.95
CA GLY A 37 -5.34 11.77 -9.17
C GLY A 37 -5.46 12.55 -7.86
N LEU A 38 -6.17 12.01 -6.87
CA LEU A 38 -6.26 12.61 -5.52
C LEU A 38 -4.89 12.68 -4.84
N ILE A 39 -4.09 11.62 -4.94
CA ILE A 39 -2.77 11.61 -4.29
C ILE A 39 -1.79 12.57 -4.99
N ARG A 40 -1.90 12.72 -6.32
CA ARG A 40 -1.11 13.67 -7.12
C ARG A 40 -1.40 15.12 -6.73
N SER A 41 -2.66 15.46 -6.45
CA SER A 41 -3.05 16.81 -6.04
C SER A 41 -2.77 17.11 -4.56
N ALA A 42 -2.42 16.09 -3.77
CA ALA A 42 -2.10 16.27 -2.35
C ALA A 42 -0.85 17.15 -2.16
N PRO A 43 -0.92 18.20 -1.33
CA PRO A 43 0.21 19.07 -1.04
C PRO A 43 1.46 18.32 -0.56
N THR A 44 2.63 18.81 -0.99
CA THR A 44 3.93 18.38 -0.45
C THR A 44 3.95 18.56 1.07
N GLY A 45 4.48 17.58 1.78
CA GLY A 45 4.54 17.56 3.25
C GLY A 45 3.27 17.08 3.95
N MET A 46 2.16 16.84 3.23
CA MET A 46 0.96 16.22 3.80
C MET A 46 1.31 14.86 4.44
N ARG A 47 0.90 14.68 5.70
CA ARG A 47 1.19 13.45 6.44
C ARG A 47 0.32 12.28 5.94
N PRO A 48 0.77 11.03 6.07
CA PRO A 48 -0.03 9.86 5.68
C PRO A 48 -1.42 9.82 6.30
N SER A 49 -1.56 10.27 7.55
CA SER A 49 -2.85 10.33 8.23
C SER A 49 -3.79 11.42 7.72
N GLU A 50 -3.27 12.45 7.07
CA GLU A 50 -4.08 13.48 6.41
C GLU A 50 -4.50 12.98 5.04
N LEU A 51 -3.57 12.36 4.29
CA LEU A 51 -3.88 11.74 3.02
C LEU A 51 -4.97 10.66 3.15
N GLU A 52 -4.88 9.79 4.17
CA GLU A 52 -5.91 8.77 4.42
C GLU A 52 -7.29 9.39 4.69
N LYS A 53 -7.34 10.53 5.39
CA LYS A 53 -8.60 11.25 5.60
C LYS A 53 -9.15 11.84 4.31
N GLU A 54 -8.30 12.34 3.42
CA GLU A 54 -8.73 12.81 2.09
C GLU A 54 -9.28 11.65 1.23
N VAL A 55 -8.60 10.50 1.24
CA VAL A 55 -9.10 9.28 0.58
C VAL A 55 -10.45 8.86 1.16
N ALA A 56 -10.60 8.89 2.48
CA ALA A 56 -11.86 8.55 3.16
C ALA A 56 -13.00 9.50 2.74
N ARG A 57 -12.72 10.80 2.66
CA ARG A 57 -13.70 11.83 2.25
C ARG A 57 -14.13 11.67 0.80
N ALA A 58 -13.21 11.32 -0.08
CA ALA A 58 -13.47 11.15 -1.50
C ALA A 58 -14.30 9.88 -1.82
N LYS A 59 -14.36 8.91 -0.90
CA LYS A 59 -15.16 7.67 -1.04
C LYS A 59 -14.89 6.91 -2.35
N ILE A 60 -13.64 6.95 -2.83
CA ILE A 60 -13.22 6.37 -4.12
C ILE A 60 -13.39 4.85 -4.12
N VAL A 61 -13.00 4.19 -3.02
CA VAL A 61 -13.18 2.75 -2.83
C VAL A 61 -14.27 2.52 -1.77
N PRO A 62 -15.44 1.97 -2.17
CA PRO A 62 -16.60 1.85 -1.31
C PRO A 62 -16.37 0.76 -0.27
N GLY A 63 -17.06 0.86 0.87
CA GLY A 63 -16.96 -0.13 1.94
C GLY A 63 -15.61 -0.19 2.66
N THR A 64 -14.66 0.71 2.36
CA THR A 64 -13.35 0.70 3.01
C THR A 64 -13.41 1.25 4.43
N ASP A 65 -12.79 0.53 5.37
CA ASP A 65 -12.44 1.07 6.67
C ASP A 65 -11.07 1.79 6.67
N LYS A 66 -10.70 2.34 7.83
CA LYS A 66 -9.43 3.05 8.04
C LYS A 66 -8.21 2.17 7.71
N TYR A 67 -8.19 0.94 8.18
CA TYR A 67 -7.04 0.05 8.03
C TYR A 67 -6.91 -0.47 6.60
N GLN A 68 -8.03 -0.71 5.91
CA GLN A 68 -8.03 -1.05 4.49
C GLN A 68 -7.46 0.10 3.64
N ARG A 69 -7.82 1.36 3.95
CA ARG A 69 -7.22 2.51 3.27
C ARG A 69 -5.72 2.64 3.54
N TYR A 70 -5.27 2.45 4.78
CA TYR A 70 -3.82 2.38 5.04
C TYR A 70 -3.16 1.23 4.29
N GLY A 71 -3.78 0.05 4.21
CA GLY A 71 -3.28 -1.08 3.44
C GLY A 71 -3.04 -0.73 1.98
N ILE A 72 -4.00 -0.05 1.33
CA ILE A 72 -3.85 0.45 -0.04
C ILE A 72 -2.67 1.42 -0.14
N LEU A 73 -2.60 2.43 0.74
CA LEU A 73 -1.52 3.42 0.72
C LEU A 73 -0.14 2.81 1.03
N ILE A 74 -0.08 1.80 1.91
CA ILE A 74 1.14 1.05 2.20
C ILE A 74 1.56 0.29 0.95
N GLY A 75 0.67 -0.45 0.31
CA GLY A 75 0.97 -1.18 -0.93
C GLY A 75 1.51 -0.25 -2.02
N LEU A 76 0.88 0.90 -2.26
CA LEU A 76 1.36 1.89 -3.21
C LEU A 76 2.76 2.43 -2.86
N ALA A 77 3.07 2.58 -1.57
CA ALA A 77 4.40 3.00 -1.14
C ALA A 77 5.45 1.88 -1.30
N GLU A 78 5.07 0.63 -1.02
CA GLU A 78 5.95 -0.53 -1.16
C GLU A 78 6.37 -0.78 -2.61
N ILE A 79 5.45 -0.59 -3.57
CA ILE A 79 5.76 -0.69 -5.00
C ILE A 79 6.42 0.57 -5.58
N GLY A 80 6.52 1.65 -4.79
CA GLY A 80 7.20 2.89 -5.16
C GLY A 80 6.35 3.96 -5.83
N VAL A 81 5.05 3.72 -6.02
CA VAL A 81 4.12 4.76 -6.53
C VAL A 81 4.06 5.95 -5.59
N LEU A 82 4.09 5.70 -4.27
CA LEU A 82 4.27 6.76 -3.26
C LEU A 82 5.74 6.81 -2.81
N PRO A 83 6.56 7.70 -3.39
CA PRO A 83 7.97 7.73 -3.09
C PRO A 83 8.23 8.12 -1.63
N SER A 84 9.25 7.49 -1.05
CA SER A 84 9.71 7.75 0.30
C SER A 84 11.22 8.00 0.29
N PRO A 85 11.71 9.15 0.78
CA PRO A 85 13.15 9.38 0.92
C PRO A 85 13.80 8.47 1.98
N ALA A 86 13.00 7.78 2.80
CA ALA A 86 13.52 6.97 3.90
C ALA A 86 13.91 5.55 3.47
N LEU A 87 13.24 4.98 2.46
CA LEU A 87 13.49 3.64 1.93
C LEU A 87 13.16 3.62 0.44
N PRO A 88 13.96 2.89 -0.37
CA PRO A 88 13.58 2.60 -1.74
C PRO A 88 12.31 1.72 -1.80
N PRO A 89 11.65 1.62 -2.96
CA PRO A 89 10.56 0.67 -3.17
C PRO A 89 11.00 -0.76 -2.81
N MET A 90 10.14 -1.47 -2.08
CA MET A 90 10.40 -2.82 -1.61
C MET A 90 10.33 -3.87 -2.72
N TRP A 91 9.76 -3.51 -3.87
CA TRP A 91 9.77 -4.35 -5.07
C TRP A 91 11.08 -4.31 -5.85
N ASP A 92 11.91 -3.29 -5.62
CA ASP A 92 13.20 -3.18 -6.32
C ASP A 92 14.25 -4.11 -5.69
N ARG A 93 14.13 -4.39 -4.38
CA ARG A 93 14.96 -5.36 -3.67
C ARG A 93 14.34 -5.79 -2.34
N PHE A 94 14.82 -6.92 -1.82
CA PHE A 94 14.55 -7.29 -0.44
C PHE A 94 15.10 -6.24 0.55
N ILE A 95 14.24 -5.80 1.47
CA ILE A 95 14.59 -4.89 2.58
C ILE A 95 14.43 -5.64 3.90
N PRO A 96 15.55 -5.97 4.60
CA PRO A 96 15.51 -6.63 5.90
C PRO A 96 14.73 -5.84 6.95
N THR A 97 14.11 -6.56 7.88
CA THR A 97 13.35 -5.98 9.00
C THR A 97 14.17 -4.97 9.81
N ALA A 98 15.46 -5.26 10.06
CA ALA A 98 16.37 -4.35 10.78
C ALA A 98 16.61 -3.04 10.02
N GLU A 99 16.71 -3.09 8.69
CA GLU A 99 16.83 -1.90 7.84
C GLU A 99 15.56 -1.06 7.91
N ARG A 100 14.39 -1.71 7.78
CA ARG A 100 13.08 -1.04 7.88
C ARG A 100 12.88 -0.36 9.22
N HIS A 101 13.19 -1.03 10.33
CA HIS A 101 13.13 -0.44 11.67
C HIS A 101 14.10 0.71 11.85
N SER A 102 15.29 0.62 11.26
CA SER A 102 16.29 1.68 11.33
C SER A 102 15.85 2.93 10.55
N ALA A 103 15.25 2.75 9.37
CA ALA A 103 14.63 3.84 8.63
C ALA A 103 13.46 4.47 9.41
N SER A 104 12.56 3.66 9.96
CA SER A 104 11.42 4.15 10.77
C SER A 104 11.87 4.96 11.99
N ARG A 105 12.97 4.57 12.66
CA ARG A 105 13.54 5.31 13.81
C ARG A 105 14.08 6.70 13.44
N ARG A 106 14.41 6.93 12.17
CA ARG A 106 14.89 8.24 11.67
C ARG A 106 13.74 9.17 11.27
N LEU A 107 12.51 8.65 11.21
CA LEU A 107 11.34 9.45 10.87
C LEU A 107 10.88 10.30 12.06
N ARG A 108 10.39 11.49 11.75
CA ARG A 108 9.84 12.40 12.76
C ARG A 108 8.46 11.91 13.21
N GLY A 109 8.27 11.75 14.51
CA GLY A 109 7.00 11.33 15.13
C GLY A 109 7.13 10.01 15.88
N ALA A 110 6.08 9.64 16.62
CA ALA A 110 6.04 8.37 17.33
C ALA A 110 5.85 7.21 16.33
N PRO A 111 6.55 6.06 16.50
CA PRO A 111 6.31 4.86 15.71
C PRO A 111 4.84 4.42 15.79
N ARG A 112 4.27 4.04 14.65
CA ARG A 112 2.89 3.55 14.55
C ARG A 112 2.87 2.25 13.77
N SER A 113 2.23 1.22 14.32
CA SER A 113 2.08 -0.07 13.64
C SER A 113 1.16 0.02 12.43
N ASP A 114 0.20 0.96 12.43
CA ASP A 114 -0.75 1.15 11.34
C ASP A 114 -0.23 2.06 10.21
N ILE A 115 0.93 2.70 10.39
CA ILE A 115 1.58 3.55 9.38
C ILE A 115 3.07 3.20 9.36
N THR A 116 3.43 2.21 8.55
CA THR A 116 4.80 1.68 8.46
C THR A 116 5.61 2.38 7.36
N ALA A 117 6.94 2.28 7.42
CA ALA A 117 7.79 2.65 6.29
C ALA A 117 7.62 1.62 5.15
N PRO A 118 7.57 2.03 3.88
CA PRO A 118 7.96 3.36 3.36
C PRO A 118 6.92 4.47 3.51
N LEU A 119 5.62 4.17 3.64
CA LEU A 119 4.54 5.18 3.68
C LEU A 119 4.76 6.26 4.75
N ALA A 120 5.19 5.87 5.95
CA ALA A 120 5.49 6.80 7.05
C ALA A 120 6.51 7.89 6.67
N GLY A 121 7.41 7.59 5.72
CA GLY A 121 8.43 8.50 5.23
C GLY A 121 7.99 9.40 4.08
N ARG A 122 6.78 9.20 3.52
CA ARG A 122 6.27 9.98 2.38
C ARG A 122 6.39 11.48 2.62
N ARG A 123 6.75 12.22 1.57
CA ARG A 123 6.85 13.69 1.57
C ARG A 123 6.02 14.39 0.50
N GLY A 124 5.24 13.66 -0.30
CA GLY A 124 4.45 14.21 -1.39
C GLY A 124 4.80 13.54 -2.72
N GLY A 125 4.11 13.95 -3.77
CA GLY A 125 4.32 13.44 -5.13
C GLY A 125 3.85 12.01 -5.36
N ILE A 126 4.07 11.58 -6.59
CA ILE A 126 3.79 10.26 -7.14
C ILE A 126 4.90 9.91 -8.14
N ASP A 127 5.29 8.64 -8.22
CA ASP A 127 6.13 8.15 -9.32
C ASP A 127 5.22 7.83 -10.52
N GLU A 128 5.26 8.67 -11.56
CA GLU A 128 4.34 8.57 -12.70
C GLU A 128 4.58 7.32 -13.55
N GLN A 129 5.83 6.86 -13.65
CA GLN A 129 6.15 5.65 -14.41
C GLN A 129 5.54 4.42 -13.73
N ARG A 130 5.73 4.31 -12.40
CA ARG A 130 5.14 3.19 -11.63
C ARG A 130 3.62 3.30 -11.56
N ALA A 131 3.09 4.52 -11.51
CA ALA A 131 1.66 4.75 -11.54
C ALA A 131 1.04 4.28 -12.87
N SER A 132 1.72 4.48 -14.01
CA SER A 132 1.23 4.01 -15.31
C SER A 132 1.10 2.48 -15.36
N TRP A 133 2.04 1.75 -14.74
CA TRP A 133 1.98 0.28 -14.68
C TRP A 133 0.70 -0.26 -14.04
N LEU A 134 0.10 0.48 -13.11
CA LEU A 134 -1.17 0.13 -12.48
C LEU A 134 -2.41 0.39 -13.36
N LEU A 135 -2.25 1.16 -14.43
CA LEU A 135 -3.33 1.57 -15.33
C LEU A 135 -3.27 0.85 -16.68
N ASP A 136 -2.07 0.44 -17.09
CA ASP A 136 -1.78 -0.15 -18.40
C ASP A 136 -1.94 -1.70 -18.42
N THR A 137 -2.47 -2.30 -17.34
CA THR A 137 -2.73 -3.76 -17.22
C THR A 137 -4.19 -4.13 -17.42
#